data_AF-A0A3D2F870-F1
#
_entry.id   AF-A0A3D2F870-F1
#
_cell.length_a   1.000
_cell.length_b   1.000
_cell.length_c   1.000
_cell.angle_alpha   90.00
_cell.angle_beta   90.00
_cell.angle_gamma   90.00
#
_symmetry.space_group_name_H-M   'P 1'
#
loop_
_entity.id
_entity.type
_entity.pdbx_description
1 polymer ?
#
loop_
_entity_poly.entity_id
_entity_poly.type
_entity_poly.pdbx_seq_one_letter_code
_entity_poly.pdbx_strand_id
1 'polypeptide(L)'
;ALGKDIGGDSMVANLAKMPHLLIAGTTGSGKSVAINTMILSLLYKLTPEECRMIMIDPKMLELSVYDGIPHLLSPVVTDPKKAVVALKWTVGEMEERYRKMSKMGVRNIEGYNGRVREALAKGELFSRTVQTGFD
;
A
#
# COMPACT_ATOMS: atom_id res chain seq x y z
N ALA A 1 -1.80 -14.76 4.69
CA ALA A 1 -1.91 -15.74 5.78
C ALA A 1 -0.88 -15.39 6.86
N LEU A 2 -1.23 -15.52 8.14
CA LEU A 2 -0.29 -15.31 9.25
C LEU A 2 0.41 -16.62 9.66
N GLY A 3 -0.30 -17.74 9.59
CA GLY A 3 0.22 -19.04 10.02
C GLY A 3 -0.90 -19.94 10.52
N LYS A 4 -0.60 -20.76 11.52
CA LYS A 4 -1.57 -21.60 12.22
C LYS A 4 -1.65 -21.22 13.68
N ASP A 5 -2.81 -21.42 14.30
CA ASP A 5 -2.94 -21.32 15.76
C ASP A 5 -2.48 -22.61 16.46
N ILE A 6 -2.66 -22.68 17.78
CA ILE A 6 -2.29 -23.85 18.59
C ILE A 6 -3.11 -25.11 18.27
N GLY A 7 -4.30 -24.96 17.69
CA GLY A 7 -5.15 -26.06 17.23
C GLY A 7 -4.78 -26.55 15.83
N GLY A 8 -3.91 -25.82 15.13
CA GLY A 8 -3.50 -26.12 13.76
C GLY A 8 -4.37 -25.44 12.70
N ASP A 9 -5.34 -24.63 13.12
CA ASP A 9 -6.26 -23.92 12.21
C ASP A 9 -5.55 -22.75 11.54
N SER A 10 -5.92 -22.50 10.28
CA SER A 10 -5.28 -21.45 9.48
C SER A 10 -5.70 -20.06 9.95
N MET A 11 -4.72 -19.23 10.30
CA MET A 11 -4.93 -17.84 10.69
C MET A 11 -4.70 -16.90 9.50
N VAL A 12 -5.71 -16.07 9.20
CA VAL A 12 -5.64 -15.03 8.17
C VAL A 12 -6.09 -13.70 8.77
N ALA A 13 -5.25 -12.68 8.65
CA ALA A 13 -5.59 -11.32 9.04
C ALA A 13 -5.72 -10.42 7.80
N ASN A 14 -6.56 -9.38 7.92
CA ASN A 14 -6.69 -8.34 6.92
C ASN A 14 -5.90 -7.11 7.36
N LEU A 15 -4.84 -6.78 6.62
CA LEU A 15 -3.99 -5.63 6.92
C LEU A 15 -4.75 -4.30 6.81
N ALA A 16 -5.77 -4.18 5.96
CA ALA A 16 -6.58 -2.96 5.88
C ALA A 16 -7.41 -2.72 7.15
N LYS A 17 -7.76 -3.79 7.89
CA LYS A 17 -8.45 -3.70 9.19
C LYS A 17 -7.48 -3.49 10.37
N MET A 18 -6.20 -3.77 10.16
CA MET A 18 -5.09 -3.50 11.08
C MET A 18 -4.22 -2.42 10.45
N PRO A 19 -4.67 -1.15 10.40
CA PRO A 19 -4.19 -0.16 9.44
C PRO A 19 -2.67 0.03 9.46
N HIS A 20 -2.04 -0.21 10.61
CA HIS A 20 -0.61 -0.34 10.76
C HIS A 20 -0.27 -1.55 11.65
N LEU A 21 0.85 -2.20 11.35
CA LEU A 21 1.35 -3.37 12.08
C LEU A 21 2.81 -3.14 12.48
N LEU A 22 3.15 -3.43 13.74
CA LEU A 22 4.52 -3.48 14.24
C LEU A 22 4.92 -4.94 14.49
N ILE A 23 6.06 -5.35 13.93
CA ILE A 23 6.62 -6.69 14.11
C ILE A 23 7.98 -6.58 14.79
N ALA A 24 8.14 -7.26 15.92
CA ALA A 24 9.38 -7.34 16.66
C ALA A 24 9.75 -8.81 16.94
N GLY A 25 11.06 -9.09 17.03
CA GLY A 25 11.57 -10.44 17.29
C GLY A 25 13.10 -10.45 17.28
N THR A 26 13.69 -11.33 18.10
CA THR A 26 15.14 -11.55 18.15
C THR A 26 15.63 -12.29 16.90
N THR A 27 16.94 -12.28 16.63
CA THR A 27 17.52 -13.10 15.56
C THR A 27 17.15 -14.57 15.74
N GLY A 28 16.73 -15.24 14.67
CA GLY A 28 16.31 -16.64 14.72
C GLY A 28 14.85 -16.88 15.15
N SER A 29 14.12 -15.86 15.61
CA SER A 29 12.71 -15.99 16.02
C SER A 29 11.71 -16.15 14.86
N GLY A 30 12.18 -16.12 13.61
CA GLY A 30 11.33 -16.24 12.41
C GLY A 30 10.74 -14.93 11.89
N LYS A 31 11.14 -13.76 12.41
CA LYS A 31 10.67 -12.44 11.94
C LYS A 31 10.75 -12.29 10.42
N SER A 32 11.88 -12.62 9.82
CA SER A 32 12.11 -12.49 8.38
C SER A 32 11.21 -13.41 7.56
N VAL A 33 11.00 -14.64 8.03
CA VAL A 33 10.06 -15.61 7.42
C VAL A 33 8.63 -15.06 7.48
N ALA A 34 8.23 -14.47 8.62
CA ALA A 34 6.91 -13.88 8.77
C ALA A 34 6.68 -12.70 7.82
N ILE A 35 7.65 -11.79 7.69
CA ILE A 35 7.58 -10.66 6.75
C ILE A 35 7.44 -11.16 5.30
N ASN A 36 8.27 -12.10 4.88
CA ASN A 36 8.20 -12.69 3.54
C ASN A 36 6.85 -13.37 3.29
N THR A 37 6.31 -14.09 4.29
CA THR A 37 5.00 -14.72 4.21
C THR A 37 3.88 -13.68 4.00
N MET A 38 3.97 -12.53 4.68
CA MET A 38 3.01 -11.43 4.50
C MET A 38 3.11 -10.83 3.09
N ILE A 39 4.32 -10.53 2.61
CA ILE A 39 4.54 -9.97 1.27
C ILE A 39 4.02 -10.93 0.20
N LEU A 40 4.39 -12.21 0.27
CA LEU A 40 3.90 -13.23 -0.64
C LEU A 40 2.37 -13.36 -0.59
N SER A 41 1.77 -13.31 0.59
CA SER A 41 0.31 -13.35 0.72
C SER A 41 -0.39 -12.20 -0.03
N LEU A 42 0.23 -11.02 -0.10
CA LEU A 42 -0.28 -9.90 -0.88
C LEU A 42 -0.06 -10.14 -2.38
N LEU A 43 1.14 -10.54 -2.77
CA LEU A 43 1.51 -10.79 -4.18
C LEU A 43 0.68 -11.90 -4.83
N TYR A 44 0.33 -12.95 -4.08
CA TYR A 44 -0.52 -14.04 -4.58
C TYR A 44 -1.98 -13.63 -4.80
N LYS A 45 -2.43 -12.55 -4.15
CA LYS A 45 -3.84 -12.16 -4.14
C LYS A 45 -4.12 -10.88 -4.92
N LEU A 46 -3.15 -9.97 -4.98
CA LEU A 46 -3.34 -8.61 -5.48
C LEU A 46 -2.42 -8.34 -6.66
N THR A 47 -3.01 -7.84 -7.73
CA THR A 47 -2.31 -7.31 -8.89
C THR A 47 -1.59 -5.99 -8.57
N PRO A 48 -0.65 -5.53 -9.42
CA PRO A 48 0.02 -4.23 -9.23
C PRO A 48 -0.94 -3.03 -9.23
N GLU A 49 -2.09 -3.14 -9.87
CA GLU A 49 -3.11 -2.08 -9.90
C GLU A 49 -3.87 -1.99 -8.57
N GLU A 50 -4.01 -3.11 -7.87
CA GLU A 50 -4.71 -3.20 -6.59
C GLU A 50 -3.78 -2.93 -5.39
N CYS A 51 -2.50 -3.28 -5.50
CA CYS A 51 -1.52 -3.10 -4.44
C CYS A 51 -0.17 -2.60 -4.98
N ARG A 52 0.29 -1.47 -4.45
CA ARG A 52 1.62 -0.92 -4.69
C ARG A 52 2.42 -0.90 -3.39
N MET A 53 3.73 -1.13 -3.49
CA MET A 53 4.62 -1.25 -2.34
C MET A 53 5.80 -0.28 -2.45
N ILE A 54 6.20 0.25 -1.29
CA ILE A 54 7.50 0.88 -1.06
C ILE A 54 8.21 -0.01 -0.06
N MET A 55 9.38 -0.53 -0.44
CA MET A 55 10.19 -1.39 0.42
C MET A 55 11.44 -0.62 0.87
N ILE A 56 11.72 -0.66 2.17
CA ILE A 56 12.88 -0.01 2.78
C ILE A 56 13.68 -1.08 3.51
N ASP A 57 14.91 -1.33 3.06
CA ASP A 57 15.83 -2.31 3.64
C ASP A 57 17.24 -1.70 3.81
N PRO A 58 17.50 -0.99 4.93
CA PRO A 58 18.77 -0.30 5.13
C PRO A 58 19.95 -1.25 5.35
N LYS A 59 19.69 -2.55 5.60
CA LYS A 59 20.73 -3.56 5.78
C LYS A 59 20.93 -4.43 4.54
N MET A 60 20.02 -4.34 3.56
CA MET A 60 20.04 -5.13 2.32
C MET A 60 20.04 -6.64 2.55
N LEU A 61 19.38 -7.11 3.62
CA LEU A 61 19.40 -8.52 4.00
C LEU A 61 18.13 -9.28 3.62
N GLU A 62 16.99 -8.59 3.54
CA GLU A 62 15.69 -9.25 3.59
C GLU A 62 14.82 -8.95 2.37
N LEU A 63 14.82 -7.69 1.90
CA LEU A 63 13.86 -7.23 0.89
C LEU A 63 14.46 -7.05 -0.50
N SER A 64 15.79 -7.03 -0.63
CA SER A 64 16.48 -6.86 -1.92
C SER A 64 16.06 -7.89 -2.98
N VAL A 65 15.59 -9.07 -2.57
CA VAL A 65 15.09 -10.13 -3.46
C VAL A 65 13.83 -9.71 -4.25
N TYR A 66 13.10 -8.72 -3.76
CA TYR A 66 11.89 -8.21 -4.41
C TYR A 66 12.17 -7.09 -5.42
N ASP A 67 13.42 -6.68 -5.61
CA ASP A 67 13.73 -5.60 -6.53
C ASP A 67 13.30 -5.96 -7.97
N GLY A 68 12.65 -5.01 -8.65
CA GLY A 68 12.15 -5.18 -10.02
C GLY A 68 10.74 -5.79 -10.16
N ILE A 69 10.06 -6.20 -9.08
CA ILE A 69 8.66 -6.65 -9.21
C ILE A 69 7.73 -5.48 -9.60
N PRO A 70 6.66 -5.73 -10.38
CA PRO A 70 5.79 -4.66 -10.90
C PRO A 70 5.00 -3.90 -9.83
N HIS A 71 4.86 -4.45 -8.63
CA HIS A 71 4.18 -3.81 -7.50
C HIS A 71 4.99 -2.67 -6.87
N LEU A 72 6.30 -2.59 -7.09
CA LEU A 72 7.16 -1.58 -6.47
C LEU A 72 6.97 -0.19 -7.09
N LEU A 73 6.79 0.84 -6.26
CA LEU A 73 6.74 2.25 -6.70
C LEU A 73 8.13 2.85 -6.95
N SER A 74 9.15 2.26 -6.34
CA SER A 74 10.55 2.61 -6.49
C SER A 74 11.38 1.34 -6.28
N PRO A 75 12.65 1.32 -6.73
CA PRO A 75 13.59 0.29 -6.28
C PRO A 75 13.64 0.20 -4.75
N VAL A 76 14.07 -0.95 -4.23
CA VAL A 76 14.22 -1.17 -2.79
C VAL A 76 15.13 -0.09 -2.18
N VAL A 77 14.60 0.66 -1.21
CA VAL A 77 15.28 1.81 -0.62
C VAL A 77 16.24 1.35 0.45
N THR A 78 17.53 1.58 0.23
CA THR A 78 18.60 1.17 1.16
C THR A 78 19.18 2.36 1.92
N ASP A 79 19.20 3.55 1.31
CA ASP A 79 19.70 4.77 1.94
C ASP A 79 18.68 5.37 2.93
N PRO A 80 19.05 5.62 4.20
CA PRO A 80 18.12 6.18 5.19
C PRO A 80 17.57 7.57 4.84
N LYS A 81 18.33 8.43 4.15
CA LYS A 81 17.85 9.74 3.71
C LYS A 81 16.80 9.58 2.61
N LYS A 82 16.99 8.63 1.69
CA LYS A 82 15.96 8.27 0.69
C LYS A 82 14.71 7.70 1.34
N ALA A 83 14.84 6.93 2.42
CA ALA A 83 13.69 6.43 3.17
C ALA A 83 12.82 7.56 3.74
N VAL A 84 13.43 8.63 4.28
CA VAL A 84 12.71 9.83 4.72
C VAL A 84 11.93 10.48 3.57
N VAL A 85 12.53 10.57 2.39
CA VAL A 85 11.87 11.12 1.19
C VAL A 85 10.67 10.26 0.78
N ALA A 86 10.81 8.93 0.78
CA ALA A 86 9.73 8.01 0.44
C ALA A 86 8.54 8.11 1.43
N LEU A 87 8.83 8.27 2.72
CA LEU A 87 7.80 8.50 3.74
C LEU A 87 7.09 9.85 3.56
N LYS A 88 7.84 10.92 3.26
CA LYS A 88 7.24 12.23 2.93
C LYS A 88 6.35 12.15 1.69
N TRP A 89 6.77 11.41 0.67
CA TRP A 89 5.95 11.16 -0.51
C TRP A 89 4.64 10.43 -0.15
N THR A 90 4.72 9.44 0.76
CA THR A 90 3.53 8.72 1.24
C THR A 90 2.52 9.65 1.94
N VAL A 91 2.99 10.65 2.69
CA VAL A 91 2.14 11.69 3.28
C VAL A 91 1.49 12.55 2.19
N GLY A 92 2.25 12.98 1.18
CA GLY A 92 1.70 13.75 0.06
C GLY A 92 0.63 12.98 -0.74
N GLU A 93 0.87 11.71 -1.02
CA GLU A 93 -0.10 10.82 -1.68
C GLU A 93 -1.37 10.65 -0.82
N MET A 94 -1.23 10.53 0.49
CA MET A 94 -2.36 10.47 1.41
C MET A 94 -3.22 11.74 1.32
N GLU A 95 -2.61 12.93 1.37
CA GLU A 95 -3.33 14.21 1.23
C GLU A 95 -4.01 14.36 -0.13
N GLU A 96 -3.35 13.92 -1.21
CA GLU A 96 -3.95 13.90 -2.54
C GLU A 96 -5.18 12.99 -2.60
N ARG A 97 -5.11 11.79 -2.01
CA ARG A 97 -6.26 10.89 -1.90
C ARG A 97 -7.39 11.50 -1.11
N TYR A 98 -7.12 12.15 0.03
CA TYR A 98 -8.17 12.86 0.78
C TYR A 98 -8.86 13.95 -0.05
N ARG A 99 -8.09 14.73 -0.84
CA ARG A 99 -8.66 15.73 -1.74
C ARG A 99 -9.53 15.10 -2.84
N LYS A 100 -9.07 14.01 -3.46
CA LYS A 100 -9.83 13.27 -4.49
C LYS A 100 -11.12 12.67 -3.91
N MET A 101 -11.05 12.08 -2.72
CA MET A 101 -12.19 11.50 -2.02
C MET A 101 -13.23 12.57 -1.63
N SER A 102 -12.77 13.70 -1.08
CA SER A 102 -13.63 14.82 -0.71
C SER A 102 -14.39 15.38 -1.92
N LYS A 103 -13.71 15.59 -3.05
CA LYS A 103 -14.34 16.03 -4.32
C LYS A 103 -15.41 15.07 -4.83
N MET A 104 -15.23 13.78 -4.60
CA MET A 104 -16.16 12.73 -5.02
C MET A 104 -17.24 12.43 -3.97
N GLY A 105 -17.22 13.11 -2.83
CA GLY A 105 -18.17 12.89 -1.73
C GLY A 105 -18.06 11.52 -1.07
N VAL A 106 -16.88 10.89 -1.11
CA VAL A 106 -16.64 9.54 -0.54
C VAL A 106 -15.71 9.60 0.67
N ARG A 107 -15.83 8.60 1.57
CA ARG A 107 -15.12 8.55 2.85
C ARG A 107 -13.90 7.63 2.87
N ASN A 108 -13.74 6.77 1.87
CA ASN A 108 -12.66 5.79 1.80
C ASN A 108 -12.28 5.46 0.34
N ILE A 109 -11.14 4.78 0.18
CA ILE A 109 -10.59 4.45 -1.14
C ILE A 109 -11.49 3.48 -1.92
N GLU A 110 -12.19 2.58 -1.24
CA GLU A 110 -13.14 1.64 -1.86
C GLU A 110 -14.31 2.39 -2.52
N GLY A 111 -14.88 3.36 -1.82
CA GLY A 111 -15.93 4.23 -2.34
C GLY A 111 -15.44 5.09 -3.51
N TYR A 112 -14.21 5.60 -3.43
CA TYR A 112 -13.60 6.33 -4.55
C TYR A 112 -13.44 5.45 -5.79
N ASN A 113 -12.86 4.26 -5.63
CA ASN A 113 -12.67 3.30 -6.73
C ASN A 113 -14.01 2.84 -7.32
N GLY A 114 -15.05 2.68 -6.49
CA GLY A 114 -16.42 2.40 -6.96
C GLY A 114 -16.95 3.50 -7.89
N ARG A 115 -16.89 4.75 -7.44
CA ARG A 115 -17.36 5.90 -8.23
C ARG A 115 -16.59 6.08 -9.53
N VAL A 116 -15.27 5.87 -9.51
CA VAL A 116 -14.45 5.93 -10.73
C VAL A 116 -14.86 4.85 -11.72
N ARG A 117 -15.06 3.60 -11.28
CA ARG A 117 -15.53 2.51 -12.15
C ARG A 117 -16.89 2.79 -12.76
N GLU A 118 -17.83 3.32 -11.97
CA GLU A 118 -19.17 3.68 -12.45
C GLU A 118 -19.12 4.77 -13.52
N ALA A 119 -18.33 5.82 -13.31
CA ALA A 119 -18.20 6.90 -14.28
C ALA A 119 -17.54 6.43 -15.59
N LEU A 120 -16.50 5.60 -15.50
CA LEU A 120 -15.86 5.00 -16.67
C LEU A 120 -16.83 4.10 -17.45
N ALA A 121 -17.65 3.31 -16.75
CA ALA A 121 -18.67 2.47 -17.39
C ALA A 121 -19.77 3.28 -18.11
N LYS A 122 -20.07 4.49 -17.62
CA LYS A 122 -21.04 5.41 -18.23
C LYS A 122 -20.45 6.32 -19.31
N GLY A 123 -19.13 6.31 -19.49
CA GLY A 123 -18.44 7.24 -20.40
C GLY A 123 -18.47 8.71 -19.91
N GLU A 124 -18.73 8.93 -18.63
CA GLU A 124 -18.78 10.27 -18.04
C GLU A 124 -17.35 10.72 -17.72
N LEU A 125 -16.87 11.76 -18.41
CA LEU A 125 -15.60 12.42 -18.08
C LEU A 125 -15.83 13.38 -16.92
N PHE A 126 -15.06 13.23 -15.84
CA PHE A 126 -15.05 14.18 -14.73
C PHE A 126 -14.48 15.53 -15.21
N SER A 127 -15.35 16.50 -15.49
CA SER A 127 -14.93 17.86 -15.84
C SER A 127 -14.55 18.64 -14.59
N ARG A 128 -13.45 19.40 -14.68
CA ARG A 128 -13.03 20.34 -13.64
C ARG A 128 -13.43 21.74 -14.07
N THR A 129 -14.38 22.35 -13.38
CA THR A 129 -14.54 23.81 -13.44
C THR A 129 -13.42 24.42 -12.60
N VAL A 130 -12.40 24.98 -13.24
CA VAL A 130 -11.39 25.78 -12.56
C VAL A 130 -11.96 27.18 -12.45
N GLN A 131 -12.23 27.65 -11.22
CA GLN A 131 -12.56 29.06 -11.01
C GLN A 131 -11.29 29.88 -11.28
N THR A 132 -11.25 30.55 -12.44
CA THR A 132 -10.16 31.44 -12.83
C THR A 132 -10.46 32.84 -12.29
N GLY A 133 -9.98 33.13 -11.08
CA GLY A 133 -9.96 34.48 -10.52
C GLY A 133 -11.29 34.98 -9.95
N PHE A 134 -11.16 35.89 -9.00
CA PHE A 134 -12.18 36.89 -8.65
C PHE A 134 -11.68 38.19 -9.28
N ASP A 135 -12.52 38.89 -10.04
CA ASP A 135 -12.34 40.34 -10.21
C ASP A 135 -12.62 41.03 -8.86
#